data_AF-K9YUR5-F1
#
_entry.id   AF-K9YUR5-F1
#
_cell.length_a   1.000
_cell.length_b   1.000
_cell.length_c   1.000
_cell.angle_alpha   90.00
_cell.angle_beta   90.00
_cell.angle_gamma   90.00
#
_symmetry.space_group_name_H-M   'P 1'
#
loop_
_entity.id
_entity.type
_entity.pdbx_description
1 polymer ?
#
loop_
_entity_poly.entity_id
_entity_poly.type
_entity_poly.pdbx_seq_one_letter_code
_entity_poly.pdbx_strand_id
1 'polypeptide(L)'
;MANSTQDIEALAADIGDKIYIDVAKWHLYLSDAHLHTTIAEQIYPLLENKSLTEEQVQDILRRTKVKLGGGKTELPLLDLIPDNGLKDLMALLEDHS
;
A
#
# COMPACT_ATOMS: atom_id res chain seq x y z
N MET A 1 3.71 -2.96 23.44
CA MET A 1 3.72 -1.84 22.48
C MET A 1 5.01 -1.76 21.65
N ALA A 2 6.07 -2.56 21.94
CA ALA A 2 7.27 -2.61 21.10
C ALA A 2 7.12 -3.51 19.85
N ASN A 3 6.28 -4.56 19.91
CA ASN A 3 6.07 -5.46 18.76
C ASN A 3 5.40 -4.75 17.59
N SER A 4 4.31 -4.00 17.83
CA SER A 4 3.51 -3.38 16.76
C SER A 4 4.31 -2.44 15.85
N THR A 5 5.31 -1.70 16.36
CA THR A 5 6.14 -0.82 15.52
C THR A 5 7.06 -1.63 14.60
N GLN A 6 7.72 -2.66 15.13
CA GLN A 6 8.59 -3.52 14.31
C GLN A 6 7.78 -4.29 13.27
N ASP A 7 6.58 -4.74 13.62
CA ASP A 7 5.68 -5.46 12.72
C ASP A 7 5.15 -4.54 11.59
N ILE A 8 4.81 -3.27 11.92
CA ILE A 8 4.45 -2.25 10.92
C ILE A 8 5.63 -1.93 9.99
N GLU A 9 6.85 -1.80 10.52
CA GLU A 9 8.05 -1.54 9.72
C GLU A 9 8.36 -2.71 8.76
N ALA A 10 8.22 -3.95 9.22
CA ALA A 10 8.38 -5.14 8.38
C ALA A 10 7.33 -5.17 7.26
N LEU A 11 6.06 -4.92 7.59
CA LEU A 11 4.98 -4.83 6.61
C LEU A 11 5.23 -3.69 5.61
N ALA A 12 5.67 -2.53 6.08
CA ALA A 12 6.00 -1.40 5.22
C ALA A 12 7.14 -1.72 4.26
N ALA A 13 8.19 -2.40 4.72
CA ALA A 13 9.31 -2.83 3.88
C ALA A 13 8.82 -3.79 2.78
N ASP A 14 8.03 -4.80 3.13
CA ASP A 14 7.48 -5.76 2.18
C ASP A 14 6.58 -5.08 1.12
N ILE A 15 5.66 -4.20 1.55
CA ILE A 15 4.80 -3.43 0.65
C ILE A 15 5.65 -2.54 -0.25
N GLY A 16 6.68 -1.88 0.30
CA GLY A 16 7.58 -0.98 -0.41
C GLY A 16 8.32 -1.65 -1.55
N ASP A 17 8.81 -2.87 -1.33
CA ASP A 17 9.67 -3.58 -2.29
C ASP A 17 8.90 -4.37 -3.33
N LYS A 18 7.65 -4.75 -3.05
CA LYS A 18 6.84 -5.63 -3.92
C LYS A 18 5.75 -4.89 -4.67
N ILE A 19 5.20 -3.82 -4.11
CA ILE A 19 4.10 -3.08 -4.70
C ILE A 19 4.64 -1.82 -5.38
N TYR A 20 4.10 -1.53 -6.56
CA TYR A 20 4.51 -0.39 -7.38
C TYR A 20 3.31 0.28 -8.03
N ILE A 21 3.48 1.54 -8.39
CA ILE A 21 2.60 2.25 -9.31
C ILE A 21 3.14 2.21 -10.73
N ASP A 22 2.26 2.14 -11.71
CA ASP A 22 2.62 2.24 -13.13
C ASP A 22 2.40 3.66 -13.64
N VAL A 23 3.49 4.30 -14.08
CA VAL A 23 3.44 5.63 -14.69
C VAL A 23 4.22 5.59 -16.00
N ALA A 24 3.49 5.66 -17.12
CA ALA A 24 4.09 5.66 -18.46
C ALA A 24 5.07 4.50 -18.71
N LYS A 25 4.76 3.29 -18.19
CA LYS A 25 5.56 2.06 -18.22
C LYS A 25 6.72 2.01 -17.22
N TRP A 26 6.83 2.98 -16.32
CA TRP A 26 7.77 2.89 -15.20
C TRP A 26 7.08 2.22 -14.02
N HIS A 27 7.77 1.25 -13.44
CA HIS A 27 7.39 0.66 -12.17
C HIS A 27 8.06 1.48 -11.08
N LEU A 28 7.29 2.35 -10.44
CA LEU A 28 7.77 3.12 -9.29
C LEU A 28 7.29 2.43 -8.02
N TYR A 29 8.23 1.81 -7.32
CA TYR A 29 7.94 1.07 -6.09
C TYR A 29 7.43 2.00 -4.99
N LEU A 30 6.58 1.49 -4.09
CA LEU A 30 6.00 2.30 -3.01
C LEU A 30 7.06 2.76 -2.00
N SER A 31 8.21 2.09 -1.94
CA SER A 31 9.42 2.54 -1.24
C SER A 31 9.94 3.86 -1.83
N ASP A 32 10.19 3.89 -3.13
CA ASP A 32 10.64 5.10 -3.86
C ASP A 32 9.62 6.24 -3.78
N ALA A 33 8.32 5.91 -3.83
CA ALA A 33 7.24 6.87 -3.71
C ALA A 33 6.99 7.36 -2.27
N HIS A 34 7.65 6.77 -1.26
CA HIS A 34 7.44 7.05 0.16
C HIS A 34 5.98 6.85 0.62
N LEU A 35 5.25 5.93 -0.03
CA LEU A 35 3.84 5.63 0.28
C LEU A 35 3.68 4.39 1.16
N HIS A 36 4.65 3.47 1.11
CA HIS A 36 4.63 2.19 1.79
C HIS A 36 4.34 2.27 3.30
N THR A 37 5.01 3.17 4.05
CA THR A 37 4.77 3.35 5.49
C THR A 37 3.34 3.77 5.78
N THR A 38 2.82 4.77 5.06
CA THR A 38 1.46 5.26 5.23
C THR A 38 0.41 4.20 4.92
N ILE A 39 0.66 3.32 3.94
CA ILE A 39 -0.23 2.21 3.64
C ILE A 39 -0.17 1.14 4.74
N ALA A 40 1.02 0.75 5.18
CA ALA A 40 1.19 -0.23 6.25
C ALA A 40 0.50 0.20 7.56
N GLU A 41 0.70 1.45 7.99
CA GLU A 41 0.07 2.00 9.20
C GLU A 41 -1.47 1.97 9.15
N GLN A 42 -2.06 2.12 7.96
CA GLN A 42 -3.51 2.12 7.79
C GLN A 42 -4.08 0.70 7.71
N ILE A 43 -3.32 -0.26 7.18
CA ILE A 43 -3.74 -1.65 7.00
C ILE A 43 -3.49 -2.48 8.26
N TYR A 44 -2.38 -2.25 8.96
CA TYR A 44 -1.96 -3.05 10.10
C TYR A 44 -3.03 -3.22 11.20
N PRO A 45 -3.78 -2.18 11.61
CA PRO A 45 -4.85 -2.36 12.59
C PRO A 45 -5.97 -3.31 12.12
N LEU A 46 -6.22 -3.41 10.81
CA LEU A 46 -7.23 -4.32 10.26
C LEU A 46 -6.73 -5.77 10.21
N LEU A 47 -5.44 -5.95 9.94
CA LEU A 47 -4.74 -7.24 10.05
C LEU A 47 -4.75 -7.75 11.49
N GLU A 48 -4.35 -6.93 12.46
CA GLU A 48 -4.30 -7.30 13.88
C GLU A 48 -5.69 -7.72 14.40
N ASN A 49 -6.75 -7.08 13.90
CA ASN A 49 -8.13 -7.40 14.25
C ASN A 49 -8.73 -8.57 13.46
N LYS A 50 -7.98 -9.21 12.56
CA LYS A 50 -8.43 -10.30 11.67
C LYS A 50 -9.71 -9.96 10.92
N SER A 51 -9.89 -8.69 10.59
CA SER A 51 -11.09 -8.16 9.96
C SER A 51 -10.83 -7.60 8.56
N LEU A 52 -9.59 -7.70 8.09
CA LEU A 52 -9.16 -7.22 6.78
C LEU A 52 -9.95 -7.88 5.65
N THR A 53 -10.57 -7.06 4.82
CA THR A 53 -11.19 -7.48 3.55
C THR A 53 -10.57 -6.75 2.37
N GLU A 54 -10.69 -7.33 1.17
CA GLU A 54 -10.22 -6.69 -0.06
C GLU A 54 -10.89 -5.32 -0.28
N GLU A 55 -12.19 -5.19 0.00
CA GLU A 55 -12.93 -3.93 -0.11
C GLU A 55 -12.32 -2.83 0.78
N GLN A 56 -11.94 -3.16 2.02
CA GLN A 56 -11.28 -2.22 2.92
C GLN A 56 -9.91 -1.79 2.40
N VAL A 57 -9.13 -2.72 1.83
CA VAL A 57 -7.84 -2.40 1.21
C VAL A 57 -8.06 -1.48 0.01
N GLN A 58 -9.01 -1.78 -0.88
CA GLN A 58 -9.36 -0.92 -1.99
C GLN A 58 -9.76 0.49 -1.53
N ASP A 59 -10.53 0.60 -0.44
CA ASP A 59 -10.92 1.90 0.13
C ASP A 59 -9.73 2.69 0.69
N ILE A 60 -8.78 2.02 1.36
CA ILE A 60 -7.53 2.63 1.83
C ILE A 60 -6.71 3.16 0.65
N LEU A 61 -6.59 2.38 -0.42
CA LEU A 61 -5.86 2.78 -1.64
C LEU A 61 -6.60 3.92 -2.37
N ARG A 62 -7.94 3.91 -2.37
CA ARG A 62 -8.76 4.93 -3.04
C ARG A 62 -8.69 6.30 -2.33
N ARG A 63 -8.65 6.29 -1.00
CA ARG A 63 -8.54 7.53 -0.20
C ARG A 63 -7.12 8.11 -0.21
N THR A 64 -6.10 7.27 -0.40
CA THR A 64 -4.70 7.71 -0.46
C THR A 64 -4.47 8.43 -1.79
N LYS A 65 -4.16 9.74 -1.74
CA LYS A 65 -3.94 10.57 -2.93
C LYS A 65 -2.46 10.70 -3.25
N VAL A 66 -2.11 10.44 -4.50
CA VAL A 66 -0.75 10.58 -5.03
C VAL A 66 -0.68 11.83 -5.90
N LYS A 67 0.24 12.73 -5.55
CA LYS A 67 0.48 13.98 -6.29
C LYS A 67 1.35 13.71 -7.50
N LEU A 68 0.89 14.14 -8.69
CA LEU A 68 1.61 13.98 -9.94
C LEU A 68 1.92 15.35 -10.59
N GLY A 69 2.96 15.39 -11.42
CA GLY A 69 3.34 16.58 -12.18
C GLY A 69 3.68 17.80 -11.31
N GLY A 70 4.26 17.57 -10.11
CA GLY A 70 4.54 18.63 -9.13
C GLY A 70 3.31 19.11 -8.36
N GLY A 71 2.28 18.26 -8.23
CA GLY A 71 1.03 18.59 -7.52
C GLY A 71 -0.02 19.30 -8.37
N LYS A 72 0.14 19.32 -9.69
CA LYS A 72 -0.88 19.85 -10.62
C LYS A 72 -2.11 18.97 -10.72
N THR A 73 -1.97 17.68 -10.40
CA THR A 73 -3.06 16.73 -10.34
C THR A 73 -2.80 15.72 -9.22
N GLU A 74 -3.88 15.14 -8.70
CA GLU A 74 -3.86 14.10 -7.70
C GLU A 74 -4.75 12.96 -8.15
N LEU A 75 -4.24 11.74 -8.06
CA LEU A 75 -5.00 10.53 -8.36
C LEU A 75 -5.05 9.61 -7.13
N PRO A 76 -6.14 8.85 -6.95
CA PRO A 76 -6.15 7.73 -6.01
C PRO A 76 -4.98 6.79 -6.26
N LEU A 77 -4.33 6.28 -5.20
CA LEU A 77 -3.30 5.26 -5.33
C LEU A 77 -3.85 4.01 -6.02
N LEU A 78 -5.11 3.65 -5.74
CA LEU A 78 -5.79 2.54 -6.41
C LEU A 78 -5.78 2.67 -7.94
N ASP A 79 -5.90 3.89 -8.48
CA ASP A 79 -5.95 4.13 -9.93
C ASP A 79 -4.55 4.08 -10.58
N LEU A 80 -3.49 4.01 -9.76
CA LEU A 80 -2.09 3.97 -10.19
C LEU A 80 -1.45 2.60 -10.01
N ILE A 81 -2.07 1.71 -9.25
CA ILE A 81 -1.63 0.32 -9.07
C ILE A 81 -2.12 -0.49 -10.28
N PRO A 82 -1.26 -1.33 -10.90
CA PRO A 82 -1.68 -2.19 -12.01
C PRO A 82 -2.71 -3.23 -11.57
N ASP A 83 -3.47 -3.79 -12.51
CA ASP A 83 -4.57 -4.73 -12.22
C ASP A 83 -4.14 -5.94 -11.35
N ASN A 84 -2.91 -6.42 -11.52
CA ASN A 84 -2.36 -7.50 -10.69
C ASN A 84 -1.87 -7.03 -9.32
N GLY A 85 -1.56 -5.75 -9.15
CA GLY A 85 -0.94 -5.22 -7.94
C GLY A 85 -1.84 -5.29 -6.72
N LEU A 86 -3.18 -5.20 -6.88
CA LEU A 86 -4.10 -5.44 -5.77
C LEU A 86 -4.06 -6.90 -5.30
N LYS A 87 -4.02 -7.85 -6.24
CA LYS A 87 -3.91 -9.27 -5.92
C LYS A 87 -2.58 -9.59 -5.23
N ASP A 88 -1.49 -9.00 -5.73
CA ASP A 88 -0.15 -9.17 -5.16
C ASP A 88 -0.09 -8.56 -3.74
N LEU A 89 -0.72 -7.41 -3.52
CA LEU A 89 -0.87 -6.83 -2.19
C LEU A 89 -1.70 -7.75 -1.27
N MET A 90 -2.85 -8.25 -1.71
CA MET A 90 -3.67 -9.14 -0.88
C MET A 90 -2.91 -10.42 -0.46
N ALA A 91 -2.19 -11.05 -1.39
CA ALA A 91 -1.35 -12.21 -1.08
C ALA A 91 -0.24 -11.87 -0.07
N LEU A 92 0.39 -10.70 -0.21
CA LEU A 92 1.38 -10.20 0.75
C LEU A 92 0.76 -10.00 2.14
N LEU A 93 -0.44 -9.43 2.22
CA LEU A 93 -1.12 -9.17 3.50
C LEU A 93 -1.55 -10.48 4.21
N GLU A 94 -1.88 -11.53 3.46
CA GLU A 94 -2.17 -12.86 4.02
C GLU A 94 -0.98 -13.46 4.77
N ASP A 95 0.26 -13.25 4.28
CA ASP A 95 1.49 -13.71 4.94
C ASP A 95 1.74 -13.03 6.30
N HIS A 96 1.08 -11.90 6.57
CA HIS A 96 1.20 -11.10 7.80
C HIS A 96 -0.03 -11.22 8.75
N SER A 97 -0.97 -12.13 8.47
CA SER A 97 -2.28 -12.27 9.19
C SER A 97 -2.35 -13.36 10.28
#